data_AF-A0A0G1JW73-F1
#
_entry.id   AF-A0A0G1JW73-F1
#
_cell.length_a   1.000
_cell.length_b   1.000
_cell.length_c   1.000
_cell.angle_alpha   90.00
_cell.angle_beta   90.00
_cell.angle_gamma   90.00
#
_symmetry.space_group_name_H-M   'P 1'
#
loop_
_entity.id
_entity.type
_entity.pdbx_description
1 polymer ?
#
loop_
_entity_poly.entity_id
_entity_poly.type
_entity_poly.pdbx_seq_one_letter_code
_entity_poly.pdbx_strand_id
1 'polypeptide(L)' 'LSVGFMKLQKSVWVYPYDCEDFVNLIKADFKIGKDLLYLIVDSIENDKFIKEYFQL' A
#
# COMPACT_ATOMS: atom_id res chain seq x y z
N LEU A 1 7.96 14.13 -3.90
CA LEU A 1 8.29 12.72 -3.60
C LEU A 1 7.10 11.86 -4.02
N SER A 2 7.25 10.97 -4.99
CA SER A 2 6.28 9.86 -5.15
C SER A 2 6.80 8.69 -4.33
N VAL A 3 5.97 8.15 -3.42
CA VAL A 3 6.40 7.12 -2.45
C VAL A 3 6.30 5.70 -3.03
N GLY A 4 6.22 5.56 -4.36
CA GLY A 4 6.22 4.27 -5.05
C GLY A 4 4.95 3.43 -4.94
N PHE A 5 3.96 3.78 -4.10
CA PHE A 5 2.69 3.06 -4.01
C PHE A 5 1.92 3.03 -5.34
N MET A 6 1.45 1.84 -5.73
CA MET A 6 0.55 1.68 -6.86
C MET A 6 -0.89 1.82 -6.38
N LYS A 7 -1.69 2.62 -7.08
CA LYS A 7 -3.14 2.70 -6.84
C LYS A 7 -3.83 1.48 -7.48
N LEU A 8 -4.28 0.53 -6.67
CA LEU A 8 -4.98 -0.67 -7.11
C LEU A 8 -6.47 -0.39 -7.38
N GLN A 9 -7.11 0.38 -6.51
CA GLN A 9 -8.50 0.84 -6.65
C GLN A 9 -8.66 2.26 -6.12
N LYS A 10 -9.91 2.78 -6.05
CA LYS A 10 -10.18 4.17 -5.61
C LYS A 10 -9.47 4.54 -4.30
N SER A 11 -9.65 3.74 -3.26
CA SER A 11 -9.12 3.95 -1.91
C SER A 11 -8.21 2.80 -1.45
N VAL A 12 -7.60 2.08 -2.39
CA VAL A 12 -6.74 0.93 -2.10
C VAL A 12 -5.41 1.13 -2.83
N TRP A 13 -4.33 1.03 -2.07
CA TRP A 13 -2.97 1.14 -2.57
C TRP A 13 -2.18 -0.09 -2.17
N VAL A 14 -1.24 -0.49 -3.02
CA VAL A 14 -0.36 -1.64 -2.80
C VAL A 14 1.09 -1.22 -2.92
N TYR A 15 1.93 -1.90 -2.15
CA TYR A 15 3.38 -1.74 -2.17
C TYR A 15 4.03 -3.09 -1.81
N PRO A 16 5.09 -3.53 -2.51
CA PRO A 16 5.59 -4.89 -2.39
C PRO A 16 6.61 -5.09 -1.27
N TYR A 17 7.02 -4.01 -0.59
CA TYR A 17 8.01 -4.03 0.48
C TYR A 17 7.37 -3.61 1.80
N ASP A 18 8.03 -3.92 2.92
CA ASP A 18 7.59 -3.48 4.23
C ASP A 18 7.49 -1.94 4.28
N CYS A 19 6.33 -1.47 4.73
CA CYS A 19 6.00 -0.05 4.81
C CYS A 19 5.19 0.28 6.07
N GLU A 20 5.20 -0.57 7.10
CA GLU A 20 4.42 -0.37 8.32
C GLU A 20 4.71 0.99 8.98
N ASP A 21 5.98 1.34 9.17
CA ASP A 21 6.39 2.62 9.76
C ASP A 21 5.89 3.82 8.97
N PHE A 22 5.93 3.72 7.64
CA PHE A 22 5.43 4.76 6.75
C PHE A 22 3.91 4.93 6.86
N VAL A 23 3.17 3.83 6.93
CA VAL A 23 1.72 3.85 7.14
C VAL A 23 1.37 4.41 8.52
N ASN A 24 2.14 4.07 9.55
CA ASN A 24 1.96 4.59 10.92
C ASN A 24 2.20 6.12 10.97
N LEU A 25 3.20 6.62 10.26
CA LEU A 25 3.44 8.06 10.13
C LEU A 25 2.23 8.76 9.47
N ILE A 26 1.71 8.24 8.36
CA ILE A 26 0.52 8.80 7.69
C ILE A 26 -0.70 8.80 8.63
N LYS A 27 -0.94 7.70 9.34
CA LYS A 27 -2.06 7.59 10.29
C LYS A 27 -2.00 8.69 11.36
N ALA A 28 -0.80 8.98 11.87
CA ALA A 28 -0.56 10.01 12.87
C ALA A 28 -0.72 11.43 12.30
N ASP A 29 -0.03 11.73 11.19
CA ASP A 29 0.00 13.07 10.58
C ASP A 29 -1.38 13.55 10.16
N PHE A 30 -2.17 12.67 9.55
CA PHE A 30 -3.53 13.00 9.09
C PHE A 30 -4.61 12.75 10.14
N LYS A 31 -4.28 12.17 11.30
CA LYS A 31 -5.23 11.77 12.36
C LYS A 31 -6.35 10.85 11.87
N ILE A 32 -6.06 10.04 10.86
CA ILE A 32 -6.98 9.09 10.22
C ILE A 32 -6.75 7.64 10.66
N GLY A 33 -6.04 7.42 11.78
CA GLY A 33 -5.66 6.07 12.22
C GLY A 33 -6.83 5.07 12.31
N LYS A 34 -8.02 5.56 12.68
CA LYS A 34 -9.27 4.77 12.74
C LYS A 34 -9.95 4.55 11.38
N ASP A 35 -9.60 5.35 10.37
CA ASP A 35 -10.24 5.40 9.06
C ASP A 35 -9.35 4.75 7.97
N LEU A 36 -8.12 4.32 8.32
CA LEU A 36 -7.15 3.69 7.42
C LEU A 36 -6.84 2.26 7.86
N LEU A 37 -7.14 1.29 6.99
CA LEU A 37 -6.82 -0.12 7.17
C LEU A 37 -5.44 -0.45 6.56
N TYR A 38 -4.62 -1.17 7.31
CA TYR A 38 -3.34 -1.71 6.84
C TYR A 38 -3.46 -3.23 6.72
N LEU A 39 -3.02 -3.78 5.59
CA LEU A 39 -3.14 -5.18 5.26
C LEU A 39 -1.76 -5.72 4.89
N ILE A 40 -1.37 -6.84 5.51
CA ILE A 40 -0.28 -7.69 5.05
C ILE A 40 -0.94 -8.90 4.40
N VAL A 41 -0.63 -9.15 3.13
CA VAL A 41 -1.29 -10.20 2.34
C VAL A 41 -0.25 -11.13 1.76
N ASP A 42 -0.48 -12.44 1.88
CA ASP A 42 0.43 -13.46 1.32
C ASP A 42 0.30 -13.58 -0.21
N SER A 43 -0.90 -13.31 -0.75
CA SER A 43 -1.14 -13.35 -2.20
C SER A 43 -2.29 -12.44 -2.62
N ILE A 44 -2.26 -12.02 -3.89
CA ILE A 44 -3.32 -11.29 -4.56
C ILE A 44 -3.67 -12.08 -5.84
N GLU A 45 -4.96 -12.29 -6.10
CA GLU A 45 -5.39 -12.97 -7.32
C GLU A 45 -5.07 -12.11 -8.56
N ASN A 46 -4.59 -12.75 -9.63
CA ASN A 46 -4.25 -12.09 -10.90
C ASN A 46 -3.24 -10.94 -10.75
N ASP A 47 -2.28 -11.06 -9.84
CA ASP A 47 -1.29 -10.01 -9.49
C ASP A 47 -0.22 -9.71 -10.55
N LYS A 48 -0.28 -10.34 -11.73
CA LYS A 48 0.74 -10.20 -12.78
C LYS A 48 1.02 -8.74 -13.14
N PHE A 49 -0.03 -7.93 -13.31
CA PHE A 49 0.12 -6.50 -13.63
C PHE A 49 0.70 -5.68 -12.47
N ILE A 50 0.51 -6.14 -11.22
CA ILE A 50 1.08 -5.51 -10.02
C ILE A 50 2.59 -5.81 -9.98
N LYS A 51 2.98 -7.07 -10.19
CA LYS A 51 4.39 -7.48 -10.25
C LYS A 51 5.14 -6.77 -11.38
N GLU A 52 4.55 -6.71 -12.57
CA GLU A 52 5.13 -5.97 -13.70
C GLU A 52 5.33 -4.47 -13.38
N TYR A 53 4.38 -3.84 -12.67
CA TYR A 53 4.51 -2.45 -12.24
C TYR A 53 5.70 -2.24 -11.29
N PHE A 54 5.96 -3.20 -10.39
CA PHE A 54 7.05 -3.15 -9.43
C PHE A 54 8.36 -3.79 -9.89
N GLN A 55 8.41 -4.32 -11.12
CA GLN A 55 9.55 -5.06 -11.66
C GLN A 55 9.94 -6.29 -10.81
N LEU A 56 8.93 -7.05 -10.40
CA LEU A 56 9.05 -8.29 -9.60
C LEU A 56 8.76 -9.56 -10.40
#